data_AF-A0A966A0Q0-F1
#
_entry.id   AF-A0A966A0Q0-F1
#
_cell.length_a   1.000
_cell.length_b   1.000
_cell.length_c   1.000
_cell.angle_alpha   90.00
_cell.angle_beta   90.00
_cell.angle_gamma   90.00
#
_symmetry.space_group_name_H-M   'P 1'
#
loop_
_entity.id
_entity.type
_entity.pdbx_description
1 polymer ?
#
loop_
_entity_poly.entity_id
_entity_poly.type
_entity_poly.pdbx_seq_one_letter_code
_entity_poly.pdbx_strand_id
1 'polypeptide(L)'
;MTEQPSQHALKVYWQPGCSSCLKTKEFLLANGMEFESINVLEDEKGFQELEALGVRLVPIVARGTDWANGAVFRDVARVAGFEWSGHKMLSPEDMQARIDTILSAAHRFAGQIPDGELDTLLPGRPRSYRQLAYHIFQIPDVFLDRVEHDAAYTYEALISQLPPQLETREDLLDYGARVRSRLNAWWQSTGKNTDFSQPGKVYYGDVSLHEVFERTAWHSGQHTRQLMLTLEKLGISPSEPLSDADFAGLPMPGKVWDNEQDWD
;
A
#
# COMPACT_ATOMS: atom_id res chain seq x y z
N MET A 1 30.14 14.57 -18.71
CA MET A 1 30.82 14.16 -17.46
C MET A 1 30.14 12.89 -17.02
N THR A 2 30.81 11.75 -17.13
CA THR A 2 30.31 10.46 -16.64
C THR A 2 30.44 10.45 -15.13
N GLU A 3 29.33 10.43 -14.40
CA GLU A 3 29.31 10.26 -12.95
C GLU A 3 30.04 8.97 -12.58
N GLN A 4 30.95 9.06 -11.60
CA GLN A 4 31.52 7.86 -11.00
C GLN A 4 30.41 7.09 -10.28
N PRO A 5 30.33 5.76 -10.40
CA PRO A 5 29.36 4.99 -9.63
C PRO A 5 29.59 5.25 -8.14
N SER A 6 28.52 5.67 -7.44
CA SER A 6 28.56 5.96 -6.01
C SER A 6 29.08 4.73 -5.25
N GLN A 7 30.09 4.94 -4.40
CA GLN A 7 30.69 3.90 -3.56
C GLN A 7 29.72 3.37 -2.48
N HIS A 8 28.57 4.00 -2.29
CA HIS A 8 27.59 3.58 -1.30
C HIS A 8 26.71 2.45 -1.84
N ALA A 9 26.55 1.40 -1.03
CA ALA A 9 25.59 0.33 -1.29
C ALA A 9 24.17 0.91 -1.36
N LEU A 10 23.33 0.27 -2.19
CA LEU A 10 21.89 0.58 -2.22
C LEU A 10 21.27 -0.01 -0.96
N LYS A 11 20.46 0.78 -0.25
CA LYS A 11 19.75 0.37 0.96
C LYS A 11 18.25 0.46 0.73
N VAL A 12 17.50 -0.49 1.29
CA VAL A 12 16.04 -0.46 1.35
C VAL A 12 15.61 -0.55 2.81
N TYR A 13 14.98 0.51 3.30
CA TYR A 13 14.39 0.55 4.64
C TYR A 13 12.92 0.13 4.57
N TRP A 14 12.54 -0.87 5.35
CA TRP A 14 11.23 -1.50 5.27
C TRP A 14 10.74 -1.99 6.64
N GLN A 15 9.49 -2.46 6.69
CA GLN A 15 8.91 -3.13 7.84
C GLN A 15 8.01 -4.30 7.40
N PRO A 16 7.81 -5.35 8.22
CA PRO A 16 6.98 -6.51 7.87
C PRO A 16 5.52 -6.16 7.54
N GLY A 17 4.91 -6.93 6.64
CA GLY A 17 3.52 -6.75 6.21
C GLY A 17 3.24 -5.44 5.45
N CYS A 18 4.27 -4.68 5.06
CA CYS A 18 4.14 -3.43 4.31
C CYS A 18 4.05 -3.68 2.80
N SER A 19 2.86 -3.48 2.22
CA SER A 19 2.60 -3.70 0.78
C SER A 19 3.52 -2.89 -0.12
N SER A 20 3.75 -1.60 0.19
CA SER A 20 4.67 -0.76 -0.58
C SER A 20 6.13 -1.21 -0.45
N CYS A 21 6.52 -1.71 0.72
CA CYS A 21 7.88 -2.16 0.96
C CYS A 21 8.19 -3.44 0.17
N LEU A 22 7.29 -4.43 0.23
CA LEU A 22 7.41 -5.63 -0.58
C LEU A 22 7.47 -5.28 -2.07
N LYS A 23 6.58 -4.39 -2.54
CA LYS A 23 6.56 -3.98 -3.94
C LYS A 23 7.86 -3.32 -4.38
N THR A 24 8.44 -2.49 -3.52
CA THR A 24 9.73 -1.80 -3.77
C THR A 24 10.87 -2.81 -3.88
N LYS A 25 10.95 -3.77 -2.95
CA LYS A 25 11.95 -4.83 -2.97
C LYS A 25 11.86 -5.66 -4.24
N GLU A 26 10.66 -6.14 -4.60
CA GLU A 26 10.46 -6.91 -5.82
C GLU A 26 10.75 -6.11 -7.10
N PHE A 27 10.43 -4.81 -7.11
CA PHE A 27 10.75 -3.94 -8.23
C PHE A 27 12.26 -3.82 -8.46
N LEU A 28 13.05 -3.67 -7.39
CA LEU A 28 14.51 -3.64 -7.46
C LEU A 28 15.09 -4.99 -7.92
N LEU A 29 14.61 -6.10 -7.33
CA LEU A 29 15.06 -7.44 -7.70
C LEU A 29 14.76 -7.78 -9.16
N ALA A 30 13.57 -7.41 -9.66
CA ALA A 30 13.18 -7.64 -11.06
C ALA A 30 14.05 -6.87 -12.07
N ASN A 31 14.73 -5.80 -11.62
CA ASN A 31 15.66 -5.01 -12.41
C ASN A 31 17.13 -5.34 -12.11
N GLY A 32 17.40 -6.47 -11.45
CA GLY A 32 18.76 -6.97 -11.19
C GLY A 32 19.55 -6.16 -10.16
N MET A 33 18.86 -5.41 -9.30
CA MET A 33 19.50 -4.59 -8.28
C MET A 33 19.71 -5.38 -6.99
N GLU A 34 20.96 -5.43 -6.53
CA GLU A 34 21.30 -5.85 -5.17
C GLU A 34 21.18 -4.66 -4.20
N PHE A 35 20.72 -4.93 -2.98
CA PHE A 35 20.58 -3.94 -1.92
C PHE A 35 20.74 -4.55 -0.53
N GLU A 36 21.16 -3.72 0.42
CA GLU A 36 21.07 -4.02 1.85
C GLU A 36 19.62 -3.85 2.31
N SER A 37 19.03 -4.91 2.87
CA SER A 37 17.66 -4.93 3.35
C SER A 37 17.61 -4.61 4.85
N ILE A 38 16.99 -3.48 5.21
CA ILE A 38 17.00 -2.95 6.58
C ILE A 38 15.58 -2.94 7.13
N ASN A 39 15.28 -3.91 8.01
CA ASN A 39 14.03 -3.93 8.78
C ASN A 39 14.13 -2.91 9.92
N VAL A 40 13.42 -1.79 9.78
CA VAL A 40 13.51 -0.70 10.76
C VAL A 40 12.92 -1.06 12.13
N LEU A 41 12.03 -2.06 12.21
CA LEU A 41 11.46 -2.49 13.49
C LEU A 41 12.44 -3.32 14.33
N GLU A 42 13.46 -3.92 13.70
CA GLU A 42 14.43 -4.79 14.36
C GLU A 42 15.83 -4.15 14.42
N ASP A 43 16.14 -3.20 13.53
CA ASP A 43 17.41 -2.49 13.48
C ASP A 43 17.27 -1.06 14.01
N GLU A 44 17.76 -0.82 15.24
CA GLU A 44 17.81 0.51 15.86
C GLU A 44 18.60 1.53 15.01
N LYS A 45 19.60 1.09 14.23
CA LYS A 45 20.35 1.97 13.33
C LYS A 45 19.52 2.36 12.11
N GLY A 46 18.62 1.48 11.66
CA GLY A 46 17.75 1.75 10.50
C GLY A 46 16.91 3.01 10.68
N PHE A 47 16.33 3.22 11.88
CA PHE A 47 15.60 4.46 12.18
C PHE A 47 16.51 5.68 12.26
N GLN A 48 17.73 5.55 12.81
CA GLN A 48 18.69 6.65 12.89
C GLN A 48 19.16 7.08 11.50
N GLU A 49 19.37 6.13 10.58
CA GLU A 49 19.74 6.42 9.20
C GLU A 49 18.60 7.13 8.45
N LEU A 50 17.35 6.71 8.64
CA LEU A 50 16.18 7.42 8.10
C LEU A 50 16.05 8.85 8.67
N GLU A 51 16.25 9.02 9.98
CA GLU A 51 16.20 10.33 10.62
C GLU A 51 17.30 11.27 10.09
N ALA A 52 18.50 10.75 9.84
CA ALA A 52 19.59 11.50 9.23
C ALA A 52 19.28 11.94 7.78
N LEU A 53 18.40 11.21 7.07
CA LEU A 53 17.86 11.58 5.77
C LEU A 53 16.65 12.55 5.87
N GLY A 54 16.20 12.86 7.08
CA GLY A 54 15.06 13.73 7.35
C GLY A 54 13.70 13.07 7.14
N VAL A 55 13.65 11.73 7.11
CA VAL A 55 12.43 10.95 6.86
C VAL A 55 12.12 10.01 8.02
N ARG A 56 10.84 9.74 8.26
CA ARG A 56 10.37 8.85 9.35
C ARG A 56 9.31 7.87 8.87
N LEU A 57 9.44 7.44 7.62
CA LEU A 57 8.50 6.56 6.93
C LEU A 57 9.24 5.50 6.13
N VAL A 58 8.53 4.45 5.76
CA VAL A 58 9.00 3.37 4.89
C VAL A 58 7.92 3.07 3.83
N PRO A 59 8.29 2.54 2.65
CA PRO A 59 9.65 2.22 2.21
C PRO A 59 10.47 3.44 1.74
N ILE A 60 11.76 3.42 2.03
CA ILE A 60 12.75 4.34 1.48
C ILE A 60 13.86 3.54 0.81
N VAL A 61 14.23 3.93 -0.40
CA VAL A 61 15.41 3.44 -1.11
C VAL A 61 16.46 4.53 -1.06
N ALA A 62 17.68 4.22 -0.61
CA ALA A 62 18.74 5.21 -0.47
C ALA A 62 20.08 4.72 -0.99
N ARG A 63 20.89 5.65 -1.49
CA ARG A 63 22.29 5.45 -1.85
C ARG A 63 23.09 6.65 -1.35
N GLY A 64 23.69 6.51 -0.16
CA GLY A 64 24.25 7.64 0.57
C GLY A 64 23.14 8.59 1.03
N THR A 65 23.25 9.88 0.71
CA THR A 65 22.22 10.89 1.03
C THR A 65 21.13 11.03 -0.03
N ASP A 66 21.30 10.40 -1.21
CA ASP A 66 20.28 10.39 -2.25
C ASP A 66 19.26 9.30 -1.95
N TRP A 67 17.97 9.65 -1.93
CA TRP A 67 16.91 8.74 -1.56
C TRP A 67 15.63 8.98 -2.35
N ALA A 68 14.77 7.95 -2.36
CA ALA A 68 13.45 7.98 -2.99
C ALA A 68 12.44 7.25 -2.11
N ASN A 69 11.21 7.75 -2.11
CA ASN A 69 10.08 7.04 -1.55
C ASN A 69 9.73 5.85 -2.45
N GLY A 70 9.60 4.66 -1.86
CA GLY A 70 9.30 3.45 -2.63
C GLY A 70 7.93 3.45 -3.33
N ALA A 71 7.06 4.42 -3.01
CA ALA A 71 5.81 4.64 -3.73
C ALA A 71 6.00 5.29 -5.13
N VAL A 72 7.19 5.80 -5.48
CA VAL A 72 7.46 6.47 -6.76
C VAL A 72 8.56 5.74 -7.53
N PHE A 73 8.17 4.77 -8.37
CA PHE A 73 9.13 3.87 -9.04
C PHE A 73 10.14 4.56 -9.95
N ARG A 74 9.75 5.67 -10.59
CA ARG A 74 10.67 6.52 -11.33
C ARG A 74 11.84 6.99 -10.47
N ASP A 75 11.54 7.47 -9.26
CA ASP A 75 12.53 8.03 -8.36
C ASP A 75 13.35 6.91 -7.70
N VAL A 76 12.74 5.76 -7.44
CA VAL A 76 13.46 4.54 -7.03
C VAL A 76 14.47 4.11 -8.08
N ALA A 77 14.07 4.04 -9.36
CA ALA A 77 14.95 3.66 -10.46
C ALA A 77 16.14 4.63 -10.60
N ARG A 78 15.88 5.94 -10.43
CA ARG A 78 16.90 7.00 -10.40
C ARG A 78 17.94 6.74 -9.30
N VAL A 79 17.51 6.49 -8.06
CA VAL A 79 18.42 6.22 -6.92
C VAL A 79 19.17 4.89 -7.08
N ALA A 80 18.47 3.89 -7.61
CA ALA A 80 19.04 2.57 -7.84
C ALA A 80 20.07 2.56 -8.98
N GLY A 81 19.90 3.43 -9.98
CA GLY A 81 20.82 3.59 -11.12
C GLY A 81 20.42 2.80 -12.36
N PHE A 82 19.12 2.62 -12.61
CA PHE A 82 18.61 1.99 -13.84
C PHE A 82 17.52 2.83 -14.52
N GLU A 83 17.30 2.58 -15.80
CA GLU A 83 16.33 3.34 -16.60
C GLU A 83 14.89 2.92 -16.28
N TRP A 84 14.01 3.89 -16.01
CA TRP A 84 12.59 3.63 -15.79
C TRP A 84 11.82 3.70 -17.11
N SER A 85 11.29 2.56 -17.54
CA SER A 85 10.51 2.45 -18.79
C SER A 85 9.03 2.85 -18.66
N GLY A 86 8.57 3.23 -17.47
CA GLY A 86 7.15 3.37 -17.18
C GLY A 86 6.42 2.02 -17.10
N HIS A 87 5.14 2.07 -16.77
CA HIS A 87 4.22 0.94 -16.91
C HIS A 87 2.87 1.41 -17.46
N LYS A 88 2.14 0.47 -18.07
CA LYS A 88 0.80 0.74 -18.58
C LYS A 88 -0.21 0.68 -17.44
N MET A 89 -0.78 1.82 -17.09
CA MET A 89 -1.88 1.91 -16.13
C MET A 89 -3.22 1.51 -16.79
N LEU A 90 -4.12 0.94 -15.99
CA LEU A 90 -5.52 0.76 -16.36
C LEU A 90 -6.19 2.13 -16.59
N SER A 91 -7.26 2.16 -17.39
CA SER A 91 -8.09 3.36 -17.49
C SER A 91 -8.68 3.71 -16.12
N PRO A 92 -9.03 4.98 -15.82
CA PRO A 92 -9.70 5.32 -14.57
C PRO A 92 -11.01 4.55 -14.35
N GLU A 93 -11.74 4.22 -15.42
CA GLU A 93 -12.97 3.42 -15.32
C GLU A 93 -12.68 1.98 -14.89
N ASP A 94 -11.72 1.33 -15.54
CA ASP A 94 -11.28 -0.02 -15.14
C ASP A 94 -10.71 -0.01 -13.72
N MET A 95 -9.96 1.03 -13.36
CA MET A 95 -9.40 1.19 -12.01
C MET A 95 -10.50 1.26 -10.95
N GLN A 96 -11.56 2.05 -11.20
CA GLN A 96 -12.68 2.15 -10.28
C GLN A 96 -13.39 0.80 -10.11
N ALA A 97 -13.63 0.07 -11.21
CA ALA A 97 -14.23 -1.26 -11.17
C ALA A 97 -13.37 -2.27 -10.38
N ARG A 98 -12.04 -2.18 -10.52
CA ARG A 98 -11.10 -3.00 -9.74
C ARG A 98 -11.17 -2.68 -8.25
N ILE A 99 -11.16 -1.39 -7.89
CA ILE A 99 -11.27 -0.99 -6.48
C ILE A 99 -12.61 -1.47 -5.89
N ASP A 100 -13.73 -1.33 -6.60
CA ASP A 100 -15.03 -1.79 -6.09
C ASP A 100 -15.05 -3.31 -5.85
N THR A 101 -14.48 -4.09 -6.78
CA THR A 101 -14.34 -5.55 -6.66
C THR A 101 -13.51 -5.92 -5.43
N ILE A 102 -12.36 -5.25 -5.25
CA ILE A 102 -11.45 -5.44 -4.12
C ILE A 102 -12.15 -5.10 -2.80
N LEU A 103 -12.80 -3.94 -2.70
CA LEU A 103 -13.48 -3.52 -1.46
C LEU A 103 -14.68 -4.42 -1.13
N SER A 104 -15.39 -4.91 -2.15
CA SER A 104 -16.46 -5.89 -1.95
C SER A 104 -15.92 -7.18 -1.33
N ALA A 105 -14.81 -7.71 -1.83
CA ALA A 105 -14.18 -8.91 -1.29
C ALA A 105 -13.59 -8.68 0.10
N ALA A 106 -12.88 -7.56 0.31
CA ALA A 106 -12.35 -7.18 1.62
C ALA A 106 -13.45 -7.12 2.68
N HIS A 107 -14.64 -6.62 2.33
CA HIS A 107 -15.78 -6.57 3.24
C HIS A 107 -16.27 -7.99 3.60
N ARG A 108 -16.36 -8.90 2.62
CA ARG A 108 -16.68 -10.32 2.88
C ARG A 108 -15.64 -10.98 3.78
N PHE A 109 -14.35 -10.70 3.57
CA PHE A 109 -13.26 -11.30 4.36
C PHE A 109 -13.21 -10.73 5.78
N ALA A 110 -13.41 -9.43 5.95
CA ALA A 110 -13.51 -8.80 7.26
C ALA A 110 -14.66 -9.42 8.09
N GLY A 111 -15.78 -9.74 7.45
CA GLY A 111 -16.93 -10.40 8.09
C GLY A 111 -16.65 -11.84 8.55
N GLN A 112 -15.59 -12.48 8.05
CA GLN A 112 -15.21 -13.85 8.42
C GLN A 112 -14.23 -13.90 9.60
N ILE A 113 -13.66 -12.76 10.02
CA ILE A 113 -12.78 -12.73 11.20
C ILE A 113 -13.64 -12.99 12.45
N PRO A 114 -13.28 -13.97 13.30
CA PRO A 114 -13.96 -14.16 14.59
C PRO A 114 -13.76 -12.95 15.50
N ASP A 115 -14.78 -12.56 16.28
CA ASP A 115 -14.69 -11.38 17.15
C ASP A 115 -13.52 -11.46 18.15
N GLY A 116 -13.21 -12.66 18.65
CA GLY A 116 -12.07 -12.91 19.56
C GLY A 116 -10.68 -12.79 18.90
N GLU A 117 -10.61 -12.73 17.57
CA GLU A 117 -9.36 -12.65 16.80
C GLU A 117 -9.10 -11.26 16.23
N LEU A 118 -10.04 -10.31 16.38
CA LEU A 118 -9.92 -8.97 15.80
C LEU A 118 -8.62 -8.26 16.20
N ASP A 119 -8.18 -8.43 17.44
CA ASP A 119 -6.99 -7.78 17.98
C ASP A 119 -5.74 -8.67 18.00
N THR A 120 -5.79 -9.85 17.37
CA THR A 120 -4.61 -10.68 17.11
C THR A 120 -3.65 -9.92 16.20
N LEU A 121 -2.38 -9.86 16.59
CA LEU A 121 -1.33 -9.13 15.87
C LEU A 121 -0.80 -9.93 14.70
N LEU A 122 -0.46 -9.22 13.62
CA LEU A 122 0.24 -9.77 12.48
C LEU A 122 1.69 -10.17 12.85
N PRO A 123 2.26 -11.21 12.22
CA PRO A 123 3.65 -11.63 12.47
C PRO A 123 4.66 -10.49 12.22
N GLY A 124 5.57 -10.26 13.16
CA GLY A 124 6.64 -9.25 13.00
C GLY A 124 6.16 -7.79 12.90
N ARG A 125 4.86 -7.52 13.10
CA ARG A 125 4.28 -6.18 12.93
C ARG A 125 3.26 -5.87 14.03
N PRO A 126 3.38 -4.73 14.73
CA PRO A 126 2.40 -4.31 15.74
C PRO A 126 1.13 -3.76 15.08
N ARG A 127 0.44 -4.59 14.30
CA ARG A 127 -0.82 -4.28 13.62
C ARG A 127 -1.77 -5.46 13.79
N SER A 128 -2.98 -5.20 14.28
CA SER A 128 -4.00 -6.24 14.43
C SER A 128 -4.72 -6.57 13.12
N TYR A 129 -5.44 -7.69 13.11
CA TYR A 129 -6.33 -8.06 12.00
C TYR A 129 -7.42 -7.00 11.75
N ARG A 130 -7.99 -6.42 12.82
CA ARG A 130 -8.94 -5.30 12.73
C ARG A 130 -8.29 -4.06 12.10
N GLN A 131 -7.06 -3.72 12.49
CA GLN A 131 -6.32 -2.62 11.87
C GLN A 131 -6.00 -2.88 10.40
N LEU A 132 -5.67 -4.12 10.03
CA LEU A 132 -5.45 -4.50 8.62
C LEU A 132 -6.72 -4.32 7.80
N ALA A 133 -7.84 -4.88 8.27
CA ALA A 133 -9.12 -4.76 7.59
C ALA A 133 -9.60 -3.30 7.49
N TYR A 134 -9.45 -2.51 8.56
CA TYR A 134 -9.72 -1.07 8.53
C TYR A 134 -8.89 -0.35 7.45
N HIS A 135 -7.59 -0.64 7.40
CA HIS A 135 -6.68 0.04 6.49
C HIS A 135 -7.03 -0.16 5.02
N ILE A 136 -7.56 -1.32 4.64
CA ILE A 136 -8.01 -1.60 3.26
C ILE A 136 -9.02 -0.56 2.79
N PHE A 137 -9.95 -0.15 3.67
CA PHE A 137 -10.98 0.84 3.38
C PHE A 137 -10.50 2.27 3.67
N GLN A 138 -9.58 2.46 4.62
CA GLN A 138 -8.98 3.77 4.89
C GLN A 138 -8.28 4.37 3.66
N ILE A 139 -7.61 3.54 2.86
CA ILE A 139 -6.88 3.97 1.67
C ILE A 139 -7.80 4.71 0.65
N PRO A 140 -8.92 4.13 0.19
CA PRO A 140 -9.86 4.84 -0.68
C PRO A 140 -10.59 5.98 0.04
N ASP A 141 -10.83 5.90 1.35
CA ASP A 141 -11.46 7.00 2.10
C ASP A 141 -10.59 8.27 2.08
N VAL A 142 -9.29 8.14 2.31
CA VAL A 142 -8.32 9.25 2.22
C VAL A 142 -8.20 9.78 0.78
N PHE A 143 -8.25 8.90 -0.22
CA PHE A 143 -8.32 9.33 -1.62
C PHE A 143 -9.59 10.15 -1.89
N LEU A 144 -10.74 9.73 -1.37
CA LEU A 144 -12.02 10.44 -1.54
C LEU A 144 -11.98 11.81 -0.86
N ASP A 145 -11.45 11.92 0.35
CA ASP A 145 -11.25 13.21 1.02
C ASP A 145 -10.39 14.16 0.18
N ARG A 146 -9.35 13.64 -0.46
CA ARG A 146 -8.49 14.42 -1.36
C ARG A 146 -9.24 14.92 -2.60
N VAL A 147 -10.05 14.09 -3.26
CA VAL A 147 -10.71 14.48 -4.53
C VAL A 147 -12.02 15.24 -4.32
N GLU A 148 -12.71 15.04 -3.20
CA GLU A 148 -13.97 15.72 -2.89
C GLU A 148 -13.76 17.05 -2.16
N HIS A 149 -12.68 17.17 -1.37
CA HIS A 149 -12.50 18.29 -0.44
C HIS A 149 -11.12 18.96 -0.52
N ASP A 150 -10.24 18.54 -1.45
CA ASP A 150 -8.82 18.96 -1.51
C ASP A 150 -8.10 18.75 -0.15
N ALA A 151 -8.54 17.77 0.63
CA ALA A 151 -7.95 17.45 1.93
C ALA A 151 -6.50 16.98 1.78
N ALA A 152 -5.70 17.24 2.82
CA ALA A 152 -4.29 16.86 2.83
C ALA A 152 -4.13 15.33 2.82
N TYR A 153 -3.45 14.80 1.81
CA TYR A 153 -3.11 13.38 1.72
C TYR A 153 -1.77 13.13 2.43
N THR A 154 -1.83 13.04 3.77
CA THR A 154 -0.65 12.93 4.63
C THR A 154 -0.28 11.47 4.94
N TYR A 155 0.90 11.25 5.51
CA TYR A 155 1.31 9.93 6.00
C TYR A 155 0.43 9.50 7.18
N GLU A 156 0.15 10.43 8.10
CA GLU A 156 -0.66 10.22 9.30
C GLU A 156 -2.08 9.76 8.96
N ALA A 157 -2.64 10.23 7.84
CA ALA A 157 -3.94 9.78 7.36
C ALA A 157 -3.97 8.28 7.00
N LEU A 158 -2.81 7.62 6.85
CA LEU A 158 -2.69 6.22 6.42
C LEU A 158 -1.96 5.30 7.42
N ILE A 159 -1.68 5.74 8.65
CA ILE A 159 -0.97 4.89 9.64
C ILE A 159 -1.84 3.77 10.26
N SER A 160 -3.07 3.59 9.80
CA SER A 160 -4.02 2.58 10.32
C SER A 160 -4.35 2.74 11.81
N GLN A 161 -4.35 3.98 12.31
CA GLN A 161 -4.88 4.28 13.64
C GLN A 161 -6.40 4.10 13.61
N LEU A 162 -6.93 3.20 14.44
CA LEU A 162 -8.36 2.95 14.54
C LEU A 162 -9.05 4.17 15.19
N PRO A 163 -10.11 4.70 14.57
CA PRO A 163 -11.01 5.61 15.25
C PRO A 163 -11.61 4.93 16.51
N PRO A 164 -11.82 5.67 17.62
CA PRO A 164 -12.37 5.10 18.84
C PRO A 164 -13.71 4.38 18.67
N GLN A 165 -14.48 4.74 17.64
CA GLN A 165 -15.81 4.19 17.36
C GLN A 165 -15.77 2.85 16.60
N LEU A 166 -14.62 2.43 16.06
CA LEU A 166 -14.49 1.15 15.34
C LEU A 166 -14.06 0.04 16.29
N GLU A 167 -14.93 -0.31 17.25
CA GLU A 167 -14.62 -1.29 18.29
C GLU A 167 -14.91 -2.72 17.86
N THR A 168 -16.03 -2.93 17.17
CA THR A 168 -16.53 -4.26 16.82
C THR A 168 -16.31 -4.61 15.35
N ARG A 169 -16.50 -5.89 15.01
CA ARG A 169 -16.55 -6.31 13.61
C ARG A 169 -17.65 -5.59 12.84
N GLU A 170 -18.81 -5.37 13.45
CA GLU A 170 -19.92 -4.67 12.78
C GLU A 170 -19.56 -3.24 12.43
N ASP A 171 -18.92 -2.50 13.35
CA ASP A 171 -18.47 -1.13 13.08
C ASP A 171 -17.50 -1.07 11.88
N LEU A 172 -16.62 -2.08 11.78
CA LEU A 172 -15.68 -2.21 10.68
C LEU A 172 -16.38 -2.51 9.34
N LEU A 173 -17.40 -3.36 9.35
CA LEU A 173 -18.22 -3.65 8.17
C LEU A 173 -19.01 -2.41 7.73
N ASP A 174 -19.65 -1.72 8.67
CA ASP A 174 -20.36 -0.46 8.42
C ASP A 174 -19.44 0.63 7.85
N TYR A 175 -18.21 0.73 8.36
CA TYR A 175 -17.18 1.59 7.80
C TYR A 175 -16.86 1.22 6.34
N GLY A 176 -16.54 -0.05 6.09
CA GLY A 176 -16.20 -0.52 4.74
C GLY A 176 -17.33 -0.35 3.73
N ALA A 177 -18.57 -0.66 4.13
CA ALA A 177 -19.78 -0.48 3.31
C ALA A 177 -20.01 0.99 2.95
N ARG A 178 -19.81 1.91 3.91
CA ARG A 178 -19.91 3.35 3.68
C ARG A 178 -18.85 3.85 2.72
N VAL A 179 -17.58 3.49 2.90
CA VAL A 179 -16.49 3.92 2.00
C VAL A 179 -16.71 3.40 0.58
N ARG A 180 -17.10 2.13 0.43
CA ARG A 180 -17.43 1.56 -0.89
C ARG A 180 -18.60 2.29 -1.55
N SER A 181 -19.65 2.60 -0.79
CA SER A 181 -20.79 3.37 -1.30
C SER A 181 -20.38 4.79 -1.72
N ARG A 182 -19.54 5.46 -0.92
CA ARG A 182 -18.97 6.79 -1.22
C ARG A 182 -18.15 6.76 -2.50
N LEU A 183 -17.27 5.76 -2.69
CA LEU A 183 -16.48 5.60 -3.91
C LEU A 183 -17.35 5.49 -5.16
N ASN A 184 -18.39 4.65 -5.11
CA ASN A 184 -19.31 4.47 -6.23
C ASN A 184 -20.12 5.75 -6.51
N ALA A 185 -20.60 6.43 -5.47
CA ALA A 185 -21.33 7.70 -5.60
C ALA A 185 -20.45 8.81 -6.19
N TRP A 186 -19.20 8.94 -5.72
CA TRP A 186 -18.22 9.84 -6.29
C TRP A 186 -17.99 9.55 -7.78
N TRP A 187 -17.79 8.28 -8.13
CA TRP A 187 -17.57 7.88 -9.53
C TRP A 187 -18.73 8.27 -10.45
N GLN A 188 -19.97 8.00 -10.03
CA GLN A 188 -21.16 8.32 -10.82
C GLN A 188 -21.46 9.82 -10.92
N SER A 189 -20.97 10.64 -9.99
CA SER A 189 -21.22 12.08 -9.96
C SER A 189 -20.12 12.87 -10.66
N THR A 190 -18.90 12.87 -10.12
CA THR A 190 -17.79 13.72 -10.59
C THR A 190 -16.57 12.92 -11.04
N GLY A 191 -16.39 11.69 -10.55
CA GLY A 191 -15.19 10.87 -10.82
C GLY A 191 -14.93 10.62 -12.30
N LYS A 192 -15.98 10.31 -13.09
CA LYS A 192 -15.85 10.10 -14.56
C LYS A 192 -15.28 11.31 -15.31
N ASN A 193 -15.52 12.53 -14.81
CA ASN A 193 -15.10 13.78 -15.44
C ASN A 193 -13.87 14.39 -14.74
N THR A 194 -13.30 13.69 -13.76
CA THR A 194 -12.11 14.16 -13.04
C THR A 194 -10.90 14.16 -13.97
N ASP A 195 -10.13 15.25 -13.96
CA ASP A 195 -8.83 15.27 -14.63
C ASP A 195 -7.84 14.43 -13.83
N PHE A 196 -7.53 13.22 -14.32
CA PHE A 196 -6.57 12.32 -13.69
C PHE A 196 -5.10 12.69 -13.99
N SER A 197 -4.85 13.61 -14.92
CA SER A 197 -3.49 14.10 -15.21
C SER A 197 -3.02 15.19 -14.24
N GLN A 198 -3.95 15.78 -13.47
CA GLN A 198 -3.63 16.80 -12.48
C GLN A 198 -2.68 16.27 -11.39
N PRO A 199 -1.94 17.15 -10.67
CA PRO A 199 -1.09 16.74 -9.56
C PRO A 199 -1.87 16.06 -8.43
N GLY A 200 -1.35 14.92 -7.95
CA GLY A 200 -1.93 14.15 -6.85
C GLY A 200 -1.94 14.87 -5.50
N LYS A 201 -0.96 15.75 -5.25
CA LYS A 201 -0.72 16.45 -3.97
C LYS A 201 -0.69 15.49 -2.76
N VAL A 202 0.31 14.62 -2.73
CA VAL A 202 0.47 13.54 -1.74
C VAL A 202 1.82 13.62 -1.04
N TYR A 203 1.92 13.08 0.17
CA TYR A 203 3.15 13.15 0.98
C TYR A 203 4.36 12.41 0.39
N TYR A 204 4.15 11.48 -0.55
CA TYR A 204 5.18 10.55 -1.00
C TYR A 204 5.88 10.95 -2.31
N GLY A 205 5.52 12.09 -2.91
CA GLY A 205 6.24 12.67 -4.04
C GLY A 205 5.35 13.21 -5.15
N ASP A 206 6.00 13.63 -6.23
CA ASP A 206 5.35 14.22 -7.41
C ASP A 206 4.81 13.13 -8.34
N VAL A 207 3.50 12.92 -8.23
CA VAL A 207 2.71 11.96 -9.02
C VAL A 207 1.43 12.61 -9.53
N SER A 208 0.90 12.07 -10.62
CA SER A 208 -0.44 12.37 -11.13
C SER A 208 -1.53 11.78 -10.24
N LEU A 209 -2.75 12.33 -10.31
CA LEU A 209 -3.90 11.75 -9.63
C LEU A 209 -4.22 10.33 -10.14
N HIS A 210 -3.90 10.01 -11.40
CA HIS A 210 -4.02 8.66 -11.94
C HIS A 210 -3.12 7.67 -11.19
N GLU A 211 -1.87 8.03 -10.94
CA GLU A 211 -0.94 7.21 -10.15
C GLU A 211 -1.41 7.05 -8.70
N VAL A 212 -1.99 8.10 -8.09
CA VAL A 212 -2.61 7.98 -6.75
C VAL A 212 -3.77 7.00 -6.78
N PHE A 213 -4.61 7.05 -7.83
CA PHE A 213 -5.78 6.17 -7.95
C PHE A 213 -5.38 4.71 -8.22
N GLU A 214 -4.35 4.48 -9.03
CA GLU A 214 -3.74 3.16 -9.18
C GLU A 214 -3.18 2.64 -7.85
N ARG A 215 -2.47 3.51 -7.11
CA ARG A 215 -1.96 3.17 -5.78
C ARG A 215 -3.07 2.80 -4.82
N THR A 216 -4.18 3.53 -4.82
CA THR A 216 -5.38 3.18 -4.05
C THR A 216 -5.83 1.74 -4.37
N ALA A 217 -5.89 1.38 -5.65
CA ALA A 217 -6.32 0.04 -6.08
C ALA A 217 -5.39 -1.08 -5.64
N TRP A 218 -4.11 -1.05 -6.02
CA TRP A 218 -3.20 -2.17 -5.72
C TRP A 218 -2.83 -2.24 -4.24
N HIS A 219 -2.82 -1.11 -3.52
CA HIS A 219 -2.51 -1.09 -2.09
C HIS A 219 -3.63 -1.74 -1.27
N SER A 220 -4.89 -1.36 -1.51
CA SER A 220 -6.05 -2.05 -0.93
C SER A 220 -6.11 -3.51 -1.39
N GLY A 221 -5.80 -3.78 -2.65
CA GLY A 221 -5.76 -5.14 -3.20
C GLY A 221 -4.75 -6.04 -2.48
N GLN A 222 -3.53 -5.55 -2.25
CA GLN A 222 -2.49 -6.33 -1.58
C GLN A 222 -2.86 -6.60 -0.12
N HIS A 223 -3.39 -5.61 0.60
CA HIS A 223 -3.88 -5.83 1.96
C HIS A 223 -5.09 -6.77 2.00
N THR A 224 -5.90 -6.82 0.94
CA THR A 224 -6.98 -7.81 0.79
C THR A 224 -6.41 -9.23 0.62
N ARG A 225 -5.32 -9.41 -0.14
CA ARG A 225 -4.60 -10.70 -0.20
C ARG A 225 -4.03 -11.11 1.15
N GLN A 226 -3.48 -10.16 1.92
CA GLN A 226 -3.02 -10.42 3.29
C GLN A 226 -4.17 -10.81 4.21
N LEU A 227 -5.34 -10.19 4.06
CA LEU A 227 -6.53 -10.55 4.84
C LEU A 227 -7.05 -11.95 4.49
N MET A 228 -6.99 -12.36 3.22
CA MET A 228 -7.25 -13.75 2.82
C MET A 228 -6.26 -14.72 3.50
N LEU A 229 -4.98 -14.40 3.49
CA LEU A 229 -3.95 -15.20 4.17
C LEU A 229 -4.19 -15.27 5.69
N THR A 230 -4.63 -14.18 6.33
CA THR A 230 -5.05 -14.19 7.74
C THR A 230 -6.15 -15.21 8.00
N LEU A 231 -7.20 -15.24 7.16
CA LEU A 231 -8.28 -16.21 7.31
C LEU A 231 -7.78 -17.65 7.14
N GLU A 232 -6.95 -17.90 6.13
CA GLU A 232 -6.37 -19.23 5.90
C GLU A 232 -5.54 -19.70 7.11
N LYS A 233 -4.79 -18.79 7.74
CA LYS A 233 -3.98 -19.08 8.93
C LYS A 233 -4.81 -19.28 10.20
N LEU A 234 -6.03 -18.76 10.23
CA LEU A 234 -7.06 -19.10 11.23
C LEU A 234 -7.81 -20.41 10.91
N GLY A 235 -7.48 -21.09 9.80
CA GLY A 235 -8.19 -22.29 9.35
C GLY A 235 -9.54 -22.00 8.69
N ILE A 236 -9.76 -20.75 8.26
CA ILE A 236 -11.01 -20.29 7.63
C ILE A 236 -10.77 -20.14 6.13
N SER A 237 -11.56 -20.84 5.31
CA SER A 237 -11.52 -20.67 3.85
C SER A 237 -12.19 -19.35 3.45
N PRO A 238 -11.51 -18.42 2.75
CA PRO A 238 -12.13 -17.16 2.33
C PRO A 238 -13.31 -17.40 1.39
N SER A 239 -14.48 -16.87 1.74
CA SER A 239 -15.69 -16.93 0.90
C SER A 239 -15.53 -16.13 -0.40
N GLU A 240 -15.64 -16.81 -1.55
CA GLU A 240 -15.44 -16.24 -2.89
C GLU A 240 -14.07 -15.52 -2.99
N PRO A 241 -12.96 -16.29 -2.91
CA PRO A 241 -11.62 -15.73 -2.87
C PRO A 241 -11.28 -15.00 -4.17
N LEU A 242 -10.52 -13.91 -4.06
CA LEU A 242 -9.98 -13.23 -5.23
C LEU A 242 -8.90 -14.08 -5.89
N SER A 243 -8.81 -13.97 -7.21
CA SER A 243 -7.82 -14.62 -8.06
C SER A 243 -6.91 -13.59 -8.74
N ASP A 244 -5.86 -14.05 -9.41
CA ASP A 244 -4.98 -13.17 -10.20
C ASP A 244 -5.72 -12.35 -11.26
N ALA A 245 -6.85 -12.88 -11.79
CA ALA A 245 -7.67 -12.18 -12.76
C ALA A 245 -8.33 -10.91 -12.19
N ASP A 246 -8.65 -10.92 -10.89
CA ASP A 246 -9.28 -9.78 -10.21
C ASP A 246 -8.29 -8.62 -10.01
N PHE A 247 -6.99 -8.91 -10.03
CA PHE A 247 -5.92 -7.91 -9.92
C PHE A 247 -5.24 -7.60 -11.26
N ALA A 248 -5.71 -8.19 -12.37
CA ALA A 248 -5.07 -8.04 -13.67
C ALA A 248 -4.94 -6.57 -14.09
N GLY A 249 -3.73 -6.16 -14.45
CA GLY A 249 -3.37 -4.80 -14.83
C GLY A 249 -2.93 -3.90 -13.68
N LEU A 250 -3.08 -4.33 -12.43
CA LEU A 250 -2.52 -3.63 -11.27
C LEU A 250 -1.06 -4.03 -11.05
N PRO A 251 -0.19 -3.13 -10.56
CA PRO A 251 1.21 -3.42 -10.28
C PRO A 251 1.37 -4.19 -8.96
N MET A 252 0.69 -5.33 -8.82
CA MET A 252 0.71 -6.16 -7.62
C MET A 252 2.13 -6.69 -7.33
N PRO A 253 2.47 -6.87 -6.05
CA PRO A 253 3.58 -7.74 -5.67
C PRO A 253 3.29 -9.20 -6.04
N GLY A 254 4.34 -9.97 -6.34
CA GLY A 254 4.25 -11.42 -6.53
C GLY A 254 3.88 -12.12 -5.23
N LYS A 255 4.59 -11.81 -4.13
CA LYS A 255 4.33 -12.39 -2.80
C LYS A 255 3.16 -11.68 -2.08
N VAL A 256 2.63 -12.29 -1.01
CA VAL A 256 1.53 -11.73 -0.20
C VAL A 256 2.05 -10.97 1.04
N TRP A 257 3.02 -11.54 1.75
CA TRP A 257 3.47 -11.03 3.04
C TRP A 257 4.78 -10.23 2.95
N ASP A 258 5.90 -10.92 3.12
CA ASP A 258 7.26 -10.42 2.92
C ASP A 258 8.06 -11.48 2.14
N ASN A 259 9.22 -11.11 1.60
CA ASN A 259 10.12 -12.01 0.88
C ASN A 259 11.30 -12.49 1.74
N GLU A 260 11.42 -12.02 2.97
CA GLU A 260 12.47 -12.33 3.95
C GLU A 260 11.90 -12.85 5.28
N GLN A 261 10.62 -12.60 5.57
CA GLN A 261 9.93 -13.15 6.73
C GLN A 261 8.73 -14.02 6.33
N ASP A 262 8.66 -15.20 6.92
CA ASP A 262 7.50 -16.08 6.82
C ASP A 262 6.37 -15.59 7.73
N TRP A 263 5.15 -16.08 7.49
CA TRP A 263 3.99 -15.81 8.36
C TRP A 263 4.04 -16.62 9.66
N ASP A 264 4.96 -17.58 9.77
CA ASP A 264 5.00 -18.57 10.85
C ASP A 264 5.69 -18.07 12.13
#